data_AF-A0A7C1L3J2-F1
#
_entry.id   AF-A0A7C1L3J2-F1
#
_cell.length_a   1.000
_cell.length_b   1.000
_cell.length_c   1.000
_cell.angle_alpha   90.00
_cell.angle_beta   90.00
_cell.angle_gamma   90.00
#
_symmetry.space_group_name_H-M   'P 1'
#
loop_
_entity.id
_entity.type
_entity.pdbx_description
1 polymer ?
#
loop_
_entity_poly.entity_id
_entity_poly.type
_entity_poly.pdbx_seq_one_letter_code
_entity_poly.pdbx_strand_id
1 'polypeptide(L)'
;MKIGLINIEPKIFNTAYMQIAEYYRNSCIDVNWVSPLEYDKCDELYCSSLFTFTDKSQVPTRAIRGGTGYDIKKKLNTGIARASLDYTIYPKCKTSYIWFSRGCIRNCSFCIVRRKEGNIRPVKANPNKYLNHDGKYITVMDNNFFANPKWEQAIWWLENMHQPLDFQGVPFLINSCSTRSLR
;
A
#
# COMPACT_ATOMS: atom_id res chain seq x y z
N MET A 1 -12.44 20.01 10.94
CA MET A 1 -12.55 18.55 10.78
C MET A 1 -11.23 17.93 11.23
N LYS A 2 -11.27 16.86 12.02
CA LYS A 2 -10.12 16.15 12.58
C LYS A 2 -10.26 14.66 12.32
N ILE A 3 -9.25 14.09 11.67
CA ILE A 3 -9.21 12.68 11.31
C ILE A 3 -8.27 11.91 12.24
N GLY A 4 -8.78 10.88 12.90
CA GLY A 4 -7.98 9.99 13.74
C GLY A 4 -7.69 8.65 13.05
N LEU A 5 -6.45 8.20 13.11
CA LEU A 5 -5.99 6.89 12.67
C LEU A 5 -5.75 5.98 13.88
N ILE A 6 -6.37 4.80 13.91
CA ILE A 6 -6.25 3.86 15.02
C ILE A 6 -5.27 2.74 14.65
N ASN A 7 -4.04 2.78 15.17
CA ASN A 7 -3.04 1.78 14.84
C ASN A 7 -3.13 0.53 15.74
N ILE A 8 -3.79 -0.52 15.24
CA ILE A 8 -3.87 -1.84 15.92
C ILE A 8 -2.79 -2.83 15.44
N GLU A 9 -2.02 -2.49 14.40
CA GLU A 9 -0.99 -3.35 13.80
C GLU A 9 0.32 -2.56 13.62
N PRO A 10 0.99 -2.12 14.71
CA PRO A 10 2.04 -1.10 14.67
C PRO A 10 3.34 -1.55 13.98
N LYS A 11 3.52 -2.85 13.75
CA LYS A 11 4.68 -3.39 13.03
C LYS A 11 4.56 -3.23 11.51
N ILE A 12 3.42 -2.77 10.99
CA ILE A 12 3.13 -2.68 9.57
C ILE A 12 3.00 -1.21 9.15
N PHE A 13 3.68 -0.84 8.08
CA PHE A 13 3.46 0.42 7.39
C PHE A 13 2.28 0.26 6.44
N ASN A 14 1.08 0.53 6.93
CA ASN A 14 -0.15 0.26 6.21
C ASN A 14 -0.45 1.37 5.20
N THR A 15 -0.41 1.02 3.91
CA THR A 15 -0.62 1.98 2.83
C THR A 15 -2.04 2.53 2.76
N ALA A 16 -3.05 1.84 3.30
CA ALA A 16 -4.39 2.40 3.41
C ALA A 16 -4.41 3.65 4.31
N TYR A 17 -3.63 3.65 5.40
CA TYR A 17 -3.51 4.83 6.26
C TYR A 17 -2.74 5.96 5.58
N MET A 18 -1.68 5.64 4.82
CA MET A 18 -0.95 6.64 4.03
C MET A 18 -1.86 7.32 3.01
N GLN A 19 -2.75 6.55 2.35
CA GLN A 19 -3.73 7.10 1.41
C GLN A 19 -4.80 7.96 2.10
N ILE A 20 -5.26 7.55 3.28
CA ILE A 20 -6.18 8.36 4.10
C ILE A 20 -5.53 9.69 4.48
N ALA A 21 -4.29 9.64 4.99
CA ALA A 21 -3.55 10.83 5.39
C ALA A 21 -3.35 11.80 4.22
N GLU A 22 -2.86 11.29 3.09
CA GLU A 22 -2.66 12.08 1.87
C GLU A 22 -3.96 12.75 1.39
N TYR A 23 -5.06 11.98 1.33
CA TYR A 23 -6.33 12.47 0.83
C TYR A 23 -6.85 13.68 1.63
N TYR A 24 -6.83 13.59 2.96
CA TYR A 24 -7.32 14.65 3.82
C TYR A 24 -6.35 15.82 3.93
N ARG A 25 -5.04 15.57 4.00
CA ARG A 25 -4.03 16.63 4.06
C ARG A 25 -3.99 17.49 2.79
N ASN A 26 -4.28 16.91 1.63
CA ASN A 26 -4.48 17.66 0.39
C ASN A 26 -5.66 18.65 0.46
N SER A 27 -6.59 18.47 1.41
CA SER A 27 -7.67 19.42 1.72
C SER A 27 -7.38 20.26 2.97
N CYS A 28 -6.10 20.34 3.40
CA CYS A 28 -5.66 21.01 4.62
C CYS A 28 -6.34 20.50 5.91
N ILE A 29 -6.79 19.24 5.91
CA ILE A 29 -7.41 18.60 7.07
C ILE A 29 -6.34 17.82 7.83
N ASP A 30 -6.32 17.99 9.15
CA ASP A 30 -5.36 17.36 10.03
C ASP A 30 -5.68 15.86 10.24
N VAL A 31 -4.63 15.05 10.20
CA VAL A 31 -4.67 13.58 10.29
C VAL A 31 -3.59 13.11 11.25
N ASN A 32 -4.00 12.46 12.33
CA ASN A 32 -3.08 12.01 13.39
C ASN A 32 -3.36 10.58 13.84
N TRP A 33 -2.33 9.91 14.35
CA TRP A 33 -2.51 8.75 15.19
C TRP A 33 -3.20 9.14 16.48
N VAL A 34 -4.17 8.33 16.93
CA VAL A 34 -4.95 8.64 18.13
C VAL A 34 -4.99 7.48 19.10
N SER A 35 -4.89 7.80 20.39
CA SER A 35 -5.13 6.87 21.49
C SER A 35 -6.63 6.78 21.83
N PRO A 36 -7.07 5.74 22.58
CA PRO A 36 -8.46 5.62 23.01
C PRO A 36 -9.04 6.85 23.72
N LEU A 37 -8.19 7.59 24.45
CA LEU A 37 -8.58 8.81 25.17
C LEU A 37 -8.88 10.00 24.24
N GLU A 38 -8.54 9.89 22.96
CA GLU A 38 -8.67 10.98 21.98
C GLU A 38 -9.74 10.70 20.93
N TYR A 39 -10.36 9.53 20.97
CA TYR A 39 -11.37 9.14 19.99
C TYR A 39 -12.43 10.22 19.86
N ASP A 40 -13.07 10.64 20.96
CA ASP A 40 -14.17 11.60 20.95
C ASP A 40 -13.79 13.03 20.57
N LYS A 41 -12.49 13.29 20.37
CA LYS A 41 -11.98 14.55 19.83
C LYS A 41 -11.92 14.55 18.29
N CYS A 42 -12.22 13.43 17.65
CA CYS A 42 -12.12 13.25 16.20
C CYS A 42 -13.50 13.11 15.56
N ASP A 43 -13.71 13.87 14.48
CA ASP A 43 -14.93 13.82 13.68
C ASP A 43 -15.06 12.45 12.98
N GLU A 44 -13.96 11.96 12.41
CA GLU A 44 -13.88 10.62 11.82
C GLU A 44 -12.71 9.82 12.38
N LEU A 45 -12.93 8.52 12.54
CA LEU A 45 -11.92 7.56 12.97
C LEU A 45 -11.77 6.47 11.91
N TYR A 46 -10.53 6.20 11.50
CA TYR A 46 -10.21 5.11 10.57
C TYR A 46 -9.47 4.00 11.30
N CYS A 47 -9.89 2.76 11.04
CA CYS A 47 -9.19 1.57 11.51
C CYS A 47 -9.09 0.54 10.38
N SER A 48 -7.87 0.14 10.04
CA SER A 48 -7.57 -0.92 9.09
C SER A 48 -6.90 -2.08 9.80
N SER A 49 -7.33 -3.30 9.47
CA SER A 49 -6.68 -4.54 9.92
C SER A 49 -6.38 -5.44 8.74
N LEU A 50 -5.16 -5.98 8.67
CA LEU A 50 -4.80 -7.01 7.71
C LEU A 50 -5.12 -8.41 8.23
N PHE A 51 -5.12 -8.61 9.55
CA PHE A 51 -5.26 -9.93 10.15
C PHE A 51 -6.58 -10.12 10.92
N THR A 52 -7.21 -11.28 10.72
CA THR A 52 -8.45 -11.63 11.43
C THR A 52 -8.23 -11.81 12.93
N PHE A 53 -7.04 -12.27 13.33
CA PHE A 53 -6.66 -12.52 14.72
C PHE A 53 -6.22 -11.29 15.52
N THR A 54 -6.03 -10.12 14.89
CA THR A 54 -5.70 -8.88 15.63
C THR A 54 -6.83 -8.52 16.59
N ASP A 55 -6.53 -8.18 17.83
CA ASP A 55 -7.54 -7.70 18.79
C ASP A 55 -8.13 -6.36 18.32
N LYS A 56 -9.46 -6.29 18.32
CA LYS A 56 -10.26 -5.15 17.85
C LYS A 56 -11.20 -4.63 18.95
N SER A 57 -11.08 -5.15 20.17
CA SER A 57 -11.95 -4.84 21.32
C SER A 57 -12.00 -3.33 21.63
N GLN A 58 -10.87 -2.65 21.48
CA GLN A 58 -10.74 -1.21 21.75
C GLN A 58 -11.17 -0.32 20.58
N VAL A 59 -11.55 -0.88 19.43
CA VAL A 59 -11.94 -0.08 18.25
C VAL A 59 -13.40 0.34 18.39
N PRO A 60 -13.72 1.65 18.43
CA PRO A 60 -15.09 2.11 18.62
C PRO A 60 -15.97 1.75 17.43
N THR A 61 -17.27 1.54 17.67
CA THR A 61 -18.26 1.12 16.65
C THR A 61 -18.43 2.16 15.55
N ARG A 62 -18.29 3.45 15.87
CA ARG A 62 -18.34 4.56 14.90
C ARG A 62 -17.13 4.66 13.97
N ALA A 63 -16.06 3.90 14.21
CA ALA A 63 -14.89 3.94 13.34
C ALA A 63 -15.20 3.36 11.95
N ILE A 64 -14.70 4.02 10.92
CA ILE A 64 -14.66 3.52 9.55
C ILE A 64 -13.61 2.41 9.50
N ARG A 65 -14.08 1.17 9.66
CA ARG A 65 -13.25 -0.04 9.71
C ARG A 65 -13.03 -0.63 8.32
N GLY A 66 -11.85 -1.15 8.00
CA GLY A 66 -11.55 -1.76 6.71
C GLY A 66 -10.36 -2.72 6.73
N GLY A 67 -10.06 -3.32 5.58
CA GLY A 67 -8.99 -4.29 5.45
C GLY A 67 -9.46 -5.74 5.67
N THR A 68 -8.60 -6.68 5.27
CA THR A 68 -8.91 -8.12 5.25
C THR A 68 -9.34 -8.66 6.62
N GLY A 69 -8.77 -8.11 7.71
CA GLY A 69 -9.07 -8.53 9.07
C GLY A 69 -10.49 -8.16 9.55
N TYR A 70 -11.17 -7.25 8.86
CA TYR A 70 -12.58 -6.90 9.11
C TYR A 70 -13.50 -7.50 8.04
N ASP A 71 -13.25 -7.16 6.78
CA ASP A 71 -14.04 -7.65 5.64
C ASP A 71 -13.17 -7.61 4.37
N ILE A 72 -12.98 -8.78 3.78
CA ILE A 72 -12.20 -8.97 2.55
C ILE A 72 -12.75 -8.20 1.34
N LYS A 73 -14.06 -7.93 1.31
CA LYS A 73 -14.71 -7.21 0.20
C LYS A 73 -14.70 -5.71 0.40
N LYS A 74 -14.48 -5.23 1.63
CA LYS A 74 -14.52 -3.80 1.94
C LYS A 74 -13.34 -3.09 1.29
N LYS A 75 -13.67 -2.05 0.52
CA LYS A 75 -12.70 -1.21 -0.19
C LYS A 75 -12.74 0.19 0.40
N LEU A 76 -11.58 0.84 0.33
CA LEU A 76 -11.47 2.25 0.63
C LEU A 76 -12.32 3.04 -0.39
N ASN A 77 -12.83 4.21 0.02
CA ASN A 77 -13.53 5.11 -0.89
C ASN A 77 -12.64 5.39 -2.11
N THR A 78 -13.22 5.42 -3.31
CA THR A 78 -12.46 5.60 -4.56
C THR A 78 -11.61 6.88 -4.62
N GLY A 79 -12.01 7.96 -3.94
CA GLY A 79 -11.21 9.18 -3.81
C GLY A 79 -9.93 8.91 -3.02
N ILE A 80 -10.08 8.37 -1.81
CA ILE A 80 -8.96 8.01 -0.93
C ILE A 80 -8.06 6.95 -1.60
N ALA A 81 -8.65 5.90 -2.20
CA ALA A 81 -7.90 4.84 -2.86
C ALA A 81 -7.04 5.31 -4.06
N ARG A 82 -7.34 6.48 -4.63
CA ARG A 82 -6.58 7.09 -5.71
C ARG A 82 -5.48 8.02 -5.23
N ALA A 83 -5.47 8.40 -3.95
CA ALA A 83 -4.44 9.25 -3.37
C ALA A 83 -3.03 8.63 -3.51
N SER A 84 -2.02 9.51 -3.40
CA SER A 84 -0.61 9.15 -3.19
C SER A 84 -0.43 8.48 -1.81
N LEU A 85 0.81 8.15 -1.45
CA LEU A 85 1.15 7.65 -0.12
C LEU A 85 1.83 8.74 0.68
N ASP A 86 1.18 9.19 1.74
CA ASP A 86 1.81 10.05 2.73
C ASP A 86 2.71 9.21 3.64
N TYR A 87 4.01 9.20 3.35
CA TYR A 87 5.00 8.47 4.15
C TYR A 87 5.32 9.14 5.49
N THR A 88 4.92 10.40 5.70
CA THR A 88 5.28 11.15 6.92
C THR A 88 4.62 10.57 8.17
N ILE A 89 3.49 9.87 8.03
CA ILE A 89 2.86 9.15 9.15
C ILE A 89 3.67 7.92 9.60
N TYR A 90 4.64 7.50 8.78
CA TYR A 90 5.55 6.37 9.02
C TYR A 90 7.02 6.75 8.72
N PRO A 91 7.65 7.62 9.51
CA PRO A 91 8.98 8.17 9.21
C PRO A 91 10.11 7.11 9.17
N LYS A 92 9.87 5.93 9.76
CA LYS A 92 10.77 4.77 9.73
C LYS A 92 10.67 3.95 8.44
N CYS A 93 9.67 4.19 7.59
CA CYS A 93 9.52 3.51 6.32
C CYS A 93 10.56 4.05 5.32
N LYS A 94 11.46 3.17 4.86
CA LYS A 94 12.55 3.52 3.92
C LYS A 94 12.39 2.88 2.55
N THR A 95 11.18 2.44 2.21
CA THR A 95 10.84 1.88 0.90
C THR A 95 9.76 2.70 0.22
N SER A 96 9.77 2.70 -1.11
CA SER A 96 8.64 3.07 -1.96
C SER A 96 7.82 1.81 -2.26
N TYR A 97 6.53 1.84 -2.00
CA TYR A 97 5.65 0.70 -2.26
C TYR A 97 5.00 0.87 -3.63
N ILE A 98 5.32 -0.02 -4.56
CA ILE A 98 4.88 0.10 -5.95
C ILE A 98 4.03 -1.09 -6.35
N TRP A 99 2.93 -0.82 -7.04
CA TRP A 99 2.08 -1.83 -7.68
C TRP A 99 2.01 -1.57 -9.18
N PHE A 100 2.35 -2.58 -9.97
CA PHE A 100 2.13 -2.59 -11.41
C PHE A 100 0.91 -3.43 -11.79
N SER A 101 0.48 -4.34 -10.92
CA SER A 101 -0.70 -5.17 -11.12
C SER A 101 -1.45 -5.47 -9.81
N ARG A 102 -2.70 -5.89 -9.95
CA ARG A 102 -3.54 -6.43 -8.86
C ARG A 102 -4.16 -7.74 -9.29
N GLY A 103 -4.56 -8.55 -8.33
CA GLY A 103 -5.06 -9.90 -8.58
C GLY A 103 -3.95 -10.92 -8.77
N CYS A 104 -4.32 -12.12 -9.18
CA CYS A 104 -3.38 -13.22 -9.44
C CYS A 104 -3.96 -14.16 -10.51
N ILE A 105 -3.09 -14.83 -11.29
CA ILE A 105 -3.49 -15.87 -12.26
C ILE A 105 -3.79 -17.22 -11.62
N ARG A 106 -3.42 -17.41 -10.35
CA ARG A 106 -3.71 -18.64 -9.60
C ARG A 106 -5.01 -18.51 -8.80
N ASN A 107 -5.68 -19.64 -8.55
CA ASN A 107 -6.86 -19.73 -7.68
C ASN A 107 -6.59 -20.71 -6.54
N CYS A 108 -5.53 -20.46 -5.78
CA CYS A 108 -5.12 -21.34 -4.69
C CYS A 108 -6.15 -21.29 -3.56
N SER A 109 -6.54 -22.46 -3.03
CA SER A 109 -7.52 -22.59 -1.94
C SER A 109 -7.13 -21.83 -0.67
N PHE A 110 -5.82 -21.77 -0.37
CA PHE A 110 -5.28 -21.08 0.80
C PHE A 110 -5.11 -19.56 0.59
N CYS A 111 -5.12 -19.07 -0.66
CA CYS A 111 -4.75 -17.69 -0.97
C CYS A 111 -5.99 -16.80 -1.12
N ILE A 112 -6.06 -15.75 -0.30
CA ILE A 112 -7.17 -14.79 -0.34
C ILE A 112 -7.15 -13.86 -1.55
N VAL A 113 -6.04 -13.76 -2.28
CA VAL A 113 -5.81 -12.74 -3.33
C VAL A 113 -6.87 -12.81 -4.43
N ARG A 114 -7.17 -14.00 -4.96
CA ARG A 114 -8.17 -14.14 -6.04
C ARG A 114 -9.55 -13.67 -5.57
N ARG A 115 -9.94 -13.99 -4.33
CA ARG A 115 -11.21 -13.57 -3.74
C ARG A 115 -11.27 -12.06 -3.49
N LYS A 116 -10.16 -11.46 -3.04
CA LYS A 116 -10.07 -10.04 -2.69
C LYS A 116 -9.92 -9.13 -3.90
N GLU A 117 -9.04 -9.50 -4.82
CA GLU A 117 -8.58 -8.64 -5.89
C GLU A 117 -9.04 -9.08 -7.27
N GLY A 118 -9.46 -10.34 -7.44
CA GLY A 118 -9.91 -10.90 -8.71
C GLY A 118 -8.78 -11.40 -9.61
N ASN A 119 -9.10 -11.55 -10.90
CA ASN A 119 -8.14 -11.92 -11.94
C ASN A 119 -7.03 -10.87 -12.05
N ILE A 120 -5.85 -11.33 -12.49
CA ILE A 120 -4.72 -10.43 -12.68
C ILE A 120 -5.08 -9.32 -13.69
N ARG A 121 -4.69 -8.09 -13.37
CA ARG A 121 -4.82 -6.95 -14.27
C ARG A 121 -3.74 -5.91 -13.98
N PRO A 122 -3.26 -5.19 -15.00
CA PRO A 122 -2.40 -4.04 -14.79
C PRO A 122 -3.10 -2.95 -13.99
N VAL A 123 -2.34 -2.25 -13.15
CA VAL A 123 -2.76 -1.00 -12.54
C VAL A 123 -2.63 0.11 -13.60
N LYS A 124 -3.63 1.00 -13.68
CA LYS A 124 -3.62 2.16 -14.61
C LYS A 124 -2.86 3.37 -14.08
N ALA A 125 -2.62 3.41 -12.77
CA ALA A 125 -2.01 4.55 -12.11
C ALA A 125 -0.50 4.68 -12.40
N ASN A 126 -0.03 5.92 -12.51
CA ASN A 126 1.39 6.25 -12.59
C ASN A 126 2.11 5.79 -11.30
N PRO A 127 3.11 4.88 -11.36
CA PRO A 127 3.87 4.43 -10.21
C PRO A 127 4.55 5.56 -9.42
N ASN A 128 4.94 6.66 -10.09
CA ASN A 128 5.65 7.78 -9.48
C ASN A 128 4.87 8.42 -8.32
N LYS A 129 3.53 8.32 -8.34
CA LYS A 129 2.69 8.85 -7.28
C LYS A 129 2.79 8.08 -5.95
N TYR A 130 3.58 7.03 -5.89
CA TYR A 130 3.78 6.21 -4.71
C TYR A 130 5.23 6.21 -4.22
N LEU A 131 6.06 7.09 -4.79
CA LEU A 131 7.45 7.23 -4.36
C LEU A 131 7.52 7.86 -2.98
N ASN A 132 8.34 7.25 -2.13
CA ASN A 132 8.76 7.81 -0.86
C ASN A 132 9.97 8.72 -1.12
N HIS A 133 9.86 9.99 -0.78
CA HIS A 133 10.97 10.94 -0.89
C HIS A 133 12.21 10.46 -0.11
N ASP A 134 12.02 9.86 1.05
CA ASP A 134 13.09 9.31 1.90
C ASP A 134 13.35 7.82 1.63
N GLY A 135 12.79 7.29 0.53
CA GLY A 135 12.89 5.90 0.12
C GLY A 135 14.30 5.55 -0.36
N LYS A 136 14.86 4.47 0.18
CA LYS A 136 16.18 3.94 -0.19
C LYS A 136 16.11 2.82 -1.23
N TYR A 137 14.96 2.18 -1.36
CA TYR A 137 14.71 1.07 -2.27
C TYR A 137 13.22 1.01 -2.64
N ILE A 138 12.89 0.19 -3.63
CA ILE A 138 11.52 -0.01 -4.10
C ILE A 138 11.08 -1.42 -3.71
N THR A 139 9.99 -1.51 -2.95
CA THR A 139 9.30 -2.78 -2.72
C THR A 139 8.18 -2.94 -3.74
N VAL A 140 8.30 -3.95 -4.61
CA VAL A 140 7.28 -4.32 -5.58
C VAL A 140 6.22 -5.18 -4.88
N MET A 141 4.99 -4.68 -4.86
CA MET A 141 3.89 -5.22 -4.07
C MET A 141 2.89 -6.06 -4.87
N ASP A 142 3.23 -6.39 -6.11
CA ASP A 142 2.44 -7.26 -6.98
C ASP A 142 2.37 -8.69 -6.40
N ASN A 143 1.17 -9.30 -6.38
CA ASN A 143 1.04 -10.68 -5.91
C ASN A 143 1.75 -11.70 -6.83
N ASN A 144 1.92 -11.33 -8.10
CA ASN A 144 2.69 -12.08 -9.09
C ASN A 144 3.13 -11.11 -10.20
N PHE A 145 4.35 -10.58 -10.07
CA PHE A 145 4.88 -9.54 -10.95
C PHE A 145 4.93 -9.96 -12.42
N PHE A 146 5.52 -11.12 -12.74
CA PHE A 146 5.68 -11.58 -14.13
C PHE A 146 4.38 -12.07 -14.77
N ALA A 147 3.32 -12.31 -13.98
CA ALA A 147 2.00 -12.60 -14.52
C ALA A 147 1.24 -11.32 -14.93
N ASN A 148 1.77 -10.13 -14.63
CA ASN A 148 1.25 -8.88 -15.18
C ASN A 148 1.46 -8.86 -16.70
N PRO A 149 0.42 -8.71 -17.55
CA PRO A 149 0.61 -8.65 -19.00
C PRO A 149 1.42 -7.43 -19.47
N LYS A 150 1.73 -6.49 -18.57
CA LYS A 150 2.60 -5.33 -18.81
C LYS A 150 3.90 -5.39 -18.01
N TRP A 151 4.38 -6.58 -17.64
CA TRP A 151 5.59 -6.73 -16.82
C TRP A 151 6.85 -6.12 -17.47
N GLU A 152 6.97 -6.15 -18.81
CA GLU A 152 8.11 -5.53 -19.52
C GLU A 152 8.16 -4.02 -19.31
N GLN A 153 7.01 -3.35 -19.38
CA GLN A 153 6.89 -1.92 -19.10
C GLN A 153 7.23 -1.61 -17.64
N ALA A 154 6.88 -2.52 -16.73
CA ALA A 154 7.22 -2.39 -15.32
C ALA A 154 8.73 -2.56 -15.08
N ILE A 155 9.39 -3.52 -15.73
CA ILE A 155 10.85 -3.68 -15.67
C ILE A 155 11.55 -2.43 -16.20
N TRP A 156 11.14 -1.95 -17.38
CA TRP A 156 11.72 -0.73 -17.94
C TRP A 156 11.60 0.45 -16.98
N TRP A 157 10.44 0.63 -16.33
CA TRP A 157 10.30 1.66 -15.31
C TRP A 157 11.24 1.44 -14.11
N LEU A 158 11.34 0.21 -13.61
CA LEU A 158 12.20 -0.14 -12.46
C LEU A 158 13.68 0.10 -12.75
N GLU A 159 14.15 -0.24 -13.95
CA GLU A 159 15.52 0.02 -14.41
C GLU A 159 15.85 1.52 -14.38
N ASN A 160 14.93 2.35 -14.86
CA ASN A 160 15.11 3.81 -14.90
C ASN A 160 15.10 4.46 -13.50
N MET A 161 14.61 3.77 -12.47
CA MET A 161 14.64 4.30 -11.11
C MET A 161 16.03 4.27 -10.48
N HIS A 162 16.93 3.40 -10.94
CA HIS A 162 18.28 3.23 -10.38
C HIS A 162 18.29 3.01 -8.85
N GLN A 163 17.28 2.31 -8.32
CA GLN A 163 17.16 1.99 -6.89
C GLN A 163 17.24 0.47 -6.67
N PRO A 164 17.73 0.01 -5.50
CA PRO A 164 17.61 -1.39 -5.11
C PRO A 164 16.15 -1.83 -5.10
N LEU A 165 15.91 -3.09 -5.48
CA LEU A 165 14.57 -3.65 -5.58
C LEU A 165 14.36 -4.75 -4.54
N ASP A 166 13.15 -4.78 -3.99
CA ASP A 166 12.69 -5.80 -3.06
C ASP A 166 11.37 -6.38 -3.58
N PHE A 167 11.39 -7.66 -3.95
CA PHE A 167 10.19 -8.40 -4.35
C PHE A 167 9.65 -9.18 -3.14
N GLN A 168 9.25 -8.44 -2.10
CA GLN A 168 8.61 -8.96 -0.88
C GLN A 168 9.47 -9.96 -0.09
N GLY A 169 10.75 -9.64 0.10
CA GLY A 169 11.73 -10.48 0.81
C GLY A 169 12.74 -11.16 -0.09
N VAL A 170 12.63 -10.97 -1.42
CA VAL A 170 13.66 -11.39 -2.38
C VAL A 170 14.35 -10.13 -2.92
N PRO A 171 15.58 -9.82 -2.47
CA PRO A 171 16.31 -8.66 -2.95
C PRO A 171 16.80 -8.88 -4.39
N PHE A 172 16.65 -7.86 -5.23
CA PHE A 172 17.15 -7.84 -6.61
C PHE A 172 17.86 -6.50 -6.89
N LEU A 173 18.88 -6.60 -7.73
CA LEU A 173 19.52 -5.46 -8.38
C LEU A 173 19.41 -5.71 -9.88
N ILE A 174 18.69 -4.84 -10.59
CA ILE A 174 18.72 -4.89 -12.06
C ILE A 174 19.94 -4.08 -12.48
N ASN A 175 21.02 -4.78 -12.79
CA ASN A 175 22.16 -4.18 -13.46
C ASN A 175 21.77 -4.03 -14.93
N SER A 176 21.66 -2.80 -15.42
CA SER A 176 21.59 -2.56 -16.86
C SER A 176 22.86 -3.14 -17.47
N CYS A 177 22.75 -4.30 -18.12
CA CYS A 177 23.84 -4.83 -18.91
C CYS A 177 23.98 -3.87 -20.08
N SER A 178 24.96 -2.95 -20.01
CA SER A 178 25.38 -2.22 -21.20
C SER A 178 25.67 -3.28 -22.25
N THR A 179 24.87 -3.33 -23.29
CA THR A 179 25.09 -4.21 -24.43
C THR A 179 26.47 -3.89 -24.99
N ARG A 180 27.49 -4.63 -24.55
CA ARG A 180 28.73 -4.75 -25.32
C ARG A 180 28.29 -5.38 -26.62
N SER A 181 28.21 -4.56 -27.65
CA SER A 181 28.05 -5.00 -29.03
C SER A 181 28.98 -6.18 -29.25
N LEU A 182 28.41 -7.36 -29.47
CA LEU A 182 29.14 -8.44 -30.12
C LEU A 182 29.40 -7.92 -31.54
N ARG A 183 30.61 -7.39 -31.74
CA ARG A 183 31.22 -7.26 -33.06
C ARG A 183 31.76 -8.61 -33.48
#